data_AF-A0A314V273-F1
#
_entry.id   AF-A0A314V273-F1
#
_cell.length_a   1.000
_cell.length_b   1.000
_cell.length_c   1.000
_cell.angle_alpha   90.00
_cell.angle_beta   90.00
_cell.angle_gamma   90.00
#
_symmetry.space_group_name_H-M   'P 1'
#
loop_
_entity.id
_entity.type
_entity.pdbx_description
1 polymer ?
#
loop_
_entity_poly.entity_id
_entity_poly.type
_entity_poly.pdbx_seq_one_letter_code
_entity_poly.pdbx_strand_id
1 'polypeptide(L)'
;MGTQFTRWIMKQPHQHFLAVRLKTTSSQYVASRARDPTFEKLMDKYKNLLKVIAVQDLILANPINPELSLDFLSRLSQKLHLNRGAVSFLRKYPHIFHIYHDPMKSQTFCRLTDAAIQISKEEAEVINASLPLVVDRLVRLLSMSRSRMLPLRAVLKVGMELGLPDDFEDSVISRNSHLFQLCDAHEPNTHNLKLFDVIPDKFTAAVENWRVEEYCKEGLQC
;
A
#
# COMPACT_ATOMS: atom_id res chain seq x y z
N MET A 1 31.87 87.71 -6.72
CA MET A 1 33.15 86.97 -6.73
C MET A 1 33.09 85.97 -5.58
N GLY A 2 32.43 84.82 -5.64
CA GLY A 2 32.29 83.84 -6.72
C GLY A 2 32.83 82.53 -6.17
N THR A 3 32.06 81.79 -5.36
CA THR A 3 32.40 80.42 -4.97
C THR A 3 31.18 79.54 -5.20
N GLN A 4 31.32 78.71 -6.23
CA GLN A 4 30.29 77.88 -6.82
C GLN A 4 30.10 76.62 -5.98
N PHE A 5 28.84 76.30 -5.69
CA PHE A 5 28.41 75.03 -5.12
C PHE A 5 28.80 73.89 -6.08
N THR A 6 29.78 73.08 -5.71
CA THR A 6 30.08 71.84 -6.42
C THR A 6 29.25 70.69 -5.86
N ARG A 7 28.44 70.15 -6.78
CA ARG A 7 27.47 69.08 -6.64
C ARG A 7 28.15 67.81 -6.12
N TRP A 8 27.88 67.40 -4.88
CA TRP A 8 28.33 66.11 -4.36
C TRP A 8 27.42 65.01 -4.91
N ILE A 9 27.90 64.32 -5.95
CA ILE A 9 27.25 63.11 -6.47
C ILE A 9 27.47 62.00 -5.44
N MET A 10 26.43 61.71 -4.65
CA MET A 10 26.38 60.46 -3.89
C MET A 10 26.33 59.30 -4.89
N LYS A 11 27.47 58.66 -5.15
CA LYS A 11 27.49 57.32 -5.72
C LYS A 11 26.96 56.37 -4.64
N GLN A 12 25.67 56.09 -4.68
CA GLN A 12 25.12 54.88 -4.08
C GLN A 12 25.76 53.69 -4.81
N PRO A 13 26.46 52.77 -4.13
CA PRO A 13 26.74 51.48 -4.76
C PRO A 13 25.40 50.76 -4.89
N HIS A 14 24.92 50.61 -6.13
CA HIS A 14 23.87 49.66 -6.42
C HIS A 14 24.37 48.27 -6.02
N GLN A 15 24.03 47.84 -4.81
CA GLN A 15 24.08 46.43 -4.47
C GLN A 15 23.00 45.76 -5.32
N HIS A 16 23.43 45.23 -6.47
CA HIS A 16 22.66 44.26 -7.20
C HIS A 16 22.51 43.04 -6.28
N PHE A 17 21.41 43.00 -5.53
CA PHE A 17 20.93 41.76 -4.95
C PHE A 17 20.66 40.83 -6.12
N LEU A 18 21.64 39.98 -6.44
CA LEU A 18 21.39 38.79 -7.22
C LEU A 18 20.45 37.95 -6.36
N ALA A 19 19.14 38.11 -6.58
CA ALA A 19 18.15 37.18 -6.09
C ALA A 19 18.39 35.86 -6.82
N VAL A 20 19.33 35.07 -6.29
CA VAL A 20 19.54 33.69 -6.69
C VAL A 20 18.26 32.97 -6.30
N ARG A 21 17.39 32.76 -7.28
CA ARG A 21 16.18 31.97 -7.13
C ARG A 21 16.64 30.54 -6.91
N LEU A 22 16.79 30.12 -5.65
CA LEU A 22 17.03 28.71 -5.32
C LEU A 22 15.84 27.91 -5.83
N LYS A 23 16.04 27.21 -6.95
CA LYS A 23 15.06 26.26 -7.45
C LYS A 23 15.08 25.08 -6.48
N THR A 24 14.08 25.02 -5.60
CA THR A 24 13.85 23.86 -4.73
C THR A 24 13.68 22.63 -5.62
N THR A 25 14.56 21.64 -5.46
CA THR A 25 14.41 20.38 -6.20
C THR A 25 13.15 19.65 -5.74
N SER A 26 12.62 18.73 -6.56
CA SER A 26 11.48 17.90 -6.17
C SER A 26 11.73 17.15 -4.86
N SER A 27 12.97 16.68 -4.62
CA SER A 27 13.37 16.04 -3.36
C SER A 27 13.32 16.98 -2.17
N GLN A 28 13.79 18.23 -2.32
CA GLN A 28 13.72 19.24 -1.26
C GLN A 28 12.27 19.64 -0.95
N TYR A 29 11.42 19.76 -1.98
CA TYR A 29 10.00 20.06 -1.81
C TYR A 29 9.24 18.95 -1.09
N VAL A 30 9.53 17.68 -1.41
CA VAL A 30 8.94 16.54 -0.71
C VAL A 30 9.43 16.49 0.74
N ALA A 31 10.71 16.75 0.97
CA ALA A 31 11.29 16.76 2.32
C ALA A 31 10.74 17.90 3.20
N SER A 32 10.34 19.03 2.61
CA SER A 32 9.78 20.18 3.33
C SER A 32 8.29 20.05 3.64
N ARG A 33 7.61 18.97 3.21
CA ARG A 33 6.20 18.73 3.56
C ARG A 33 6.08 18.46 5.06
N ALA A 34 5.07 19.05 5.68
CA ALA A 34 4.71 18.73 7.05
C ALA A 34 4.34 17.23 7.14
N ARG A 35 5.06 16.51 8.01
CA ARG A 35 4.79 15.11 8.34
C ARG A 35 4.30 15.05 9.78
N ASP A 36 3.18 14.36 10.00
CA ASP A 36 2.70 14.11 11.35
C ASP A 36 3.61 13.07 12.03
N PRO A 37 4.31 13.43 13.13
CA PRO A 37 5.18 12.50 13.83
C PRO A 37 4.45 11.25 14.35
N THR A 38 3.15 11.37 14.66
CA THR A 38 2.33 10.26 15.14
C THR A 38 2.12 9.25 14.02
N PHE A 39 1.70 9.73 12.84
CA PHE A 39 1.53 8.91 11.66
C PHE A 39 2.85 8.25 11.20
N GLU A 40 3.97 8.98 11.19
CA GLU A 40 5.27 8.41 10.84
C GLU A 40 5.65 7.24 11.76
N LYS A 41 5.43 7.37 13.06
CA LYS A 41 5.70 6.31 14.05
C LYS A 41 4.82 5.08 13.82
N LEU A 42 3.58 5.27 13.39
CA LEU A 42 2.68 4.19 12.99
C LEU A 42 3.19 3.51 11.71
N MET A 43 3.53 4.30 10.69
CA MET A 43 4.03 3.80 9.42
C MET A 43 5.32 3.00 9.56
N ASP A 44 6.20 3.36 10.50
CA ASP A 44 7.39 2.57 10.78
C ASP A 44 7.07 1.19 11.38
N LYS A 45 6.00 1.07 12.17
CA LYS A 45 5.51 -0.25 12.63
C LYS A 45 4.87 -1.01 11.48
N TYR A 46 4.07 -0.36 10.65
CA TYR A 46 3.43 -0.96 9.48
C TYR A 46 4.46 -1.52 8.48
N LYS A 47 5.55 -0.77 8.19
CA LYS A 47 6.67 -1.27 7.38
C LYS A 47 7.32 -2.54 7.94
N ASN A 48 7.32 -2.71 9.26
CA ASN A 48 7.81 -3.94 9.86
C ASN A 48 6.84 -5.10 9.66
N LEU A 49 5.53 -4.85 9.75
CA LEU A 49 4.50 -5.84 9.47
C LEU A 49 4.60 -6.34 8.02
N LEU A 50 4.76 -5.45 7.04
CA LEU A 50 4.95 -5.85 5.64
C LEU A 50 6.14 -6.79 5.44
N LYS A 51 7.22 -6.62 6.20
CA LYS A 51 8.38 -7.52 6.16
C LYS A 51 8.08 -8.87 6.79
N VAL A 52 7.27 -8.90 7.84
CA VAL A 52 6.81 -10.14 8.48
C VAL A 52 5.97 -10.92 7.47
N ILE A 53 4.98 -10.27 6.86
CA ILE A 53 4.09 -10.86 5.84
C ILE A 53 4.92 -11.40 4.68
N ALA A 54 5.86 -10.61 4.14
CA ALA A 54 6.71 -11.10 3.03
C ALA A 54 7.54 -12.36 3.38
N VAL A 55 7.97 -12.53 4.64
CA VAL A 55 8.65 -13.76 5.06
C VAL A 55 7.66 -14.91 5.29
N GLN A 56 6.48 -14.62 5.84
CA GLN A 56 5.38 -15.57 5.98
C GLN A 56 4.95 -16.11 4.61
N ASP A 57 4.76 -15.25 3.62
CA ASP A 57 4.38 -15.65 2.25
C ASP A 57 5.43 -16.57 1.63
N LEU A 58 6.73 -16.30 1.84
CA LEU A 58 7.81 -17.18 1.39
C LEU A 58 7.79 -18.55 2.06
N ILE A 59 7.37 -18.63 3.33
CA ILE A 59 7.22 -19.91 4.03
C ILE A 59 5.99 -20.66 3.49
N LEU A 60 4.87 -19.96 3.31
CA LEU A 60 3.60 -20.54 2.86
C LEU A 60 3.60 -20.91 1.38
N ALA A 61 4.44 -20.29 0.56
CA ALA A 61 4.62 -20.62 -0.85
C ALA A 61 5.10 -22.06 -1.08
N ASN A 62 5.64 -22.73 -0.06
CA ASN A 62 5.97 -24.15 -0.12
C ASN A 62 4.90 -25.00 0.62
N PRO A 63 3.91 -25.56 -0.09
CA PRO A 63 2.80 -26.27 0.54
C PRO A 63 3.18 -27.63 1.12
N ILE A 64 4.29 -28.23 0.67
CA ILE A 64 4.71 -29.56 1.11
C ILE A 64 5.35 -29.49 2.50
N ASN A 65 6.26 -28.54 2.68
CA ASN A 65 6.98 -28.31 3.92
C ASN A 65 7.07 -26.79 4.15
N PRO A 66 6.23 -26.19 5.01
CA PRO A 66 6.23 -24.76 5.30
C PRO A 66 7.42 -24.39 6.19
N GLU A 67 8.62 -24.58 5.65
CA GLU A 67 9.90 -24.34 6.28
C GLU A 67 10.79 -23.56 5.30
N LEU A 68 11.54 -22.59 5.83
CA LEU A 68 12.41 -21.73 5.05
C LEU A 68 13.85 -21.86 5.56
N SER A 69 14.78 -22.16 4.67
CA SER A 69 16.21 -22.16 5.00
C SER A 69 16.68 -20.73 5.34
N LEU A 70 17.41 -20.60 6.46
CA LEU A 70 17.98 -19.32 6.88
C LEU A 70 19.03 -18.78 5.91
N ASP A 71 19.75 -19.67 5.21
CA ASP A 71 20.72 -19.29 4.19
C ASP A 71 20.03 -18.67 2.96
N PHE A 72 18.92 -19.27 2.53
CA PHE A 72 18.07 -18.70 1.48
C PHE A 72 17.50 -17.34 1.88
N LEU A 73 16.95 -17.23 3.10
CA LEU A 73 16.43 -15.96 3.61
C LEU A 73 17.53 -14.91 3.76
N SER A 74 18.75 -15.31 4.13
CA SER A 74 19.91 -14.43 4.21
C SER A 74 20.26 -13.81 2.85
N ARG A 75 20.23 -14.61 1.76
CA ARG A 75 20.40 -14.09 0.39
C ARG A 75 19.31 -13.12 -0.02
N LEU A 76 18.08 -13.33 0.45
CA LEU A 76 16.94 -12.43 0.16
C LEU A 76 16.88 -11.21 1.10
N SER A 77 17.68 -11.16 2.15
CA SER A 77 17.60 -10.12 3.19
C SER A 77 17.69 -8.69 2.65
N GLN A 78 18.52 -8.46 1.63
CA GLN A 78 18.65 -7.16 0.96
C GLN A 78 17.39 -6.78 0.17
N LYS A 79 16.80 -7.75 -0.56
CA LYS A 79 15.57 -7.55 -1.34
C LYS A 79 14.36 -7.30 -0.43
N LEU A 80 14.31 -7.97 0.72
CA LEU A 80 13.27 -7.81 1.73
C LEU A 80 13.53 -6.64 2.70
N HIS A 81 14.59 -5.86 2.48
CA HIS A 81 14.98 -4.73 3.33
C HIS A 81 15.11 -5.09 4.83
N LEU A 82 15.70 -6.26 5.12
CA LEU A 82 16.00 -6.72 6.48
C LEU A 82 17.30 -6.09 6.97
N ASN A 83 17.22 -4.86 7.50
CA ASN A 83 18.37 -4.00 7.83
C ASN A 83 19.47 -4.63 8.71
N ARG A 84 19.13 -5.58 9.60
CA ARG A 84 20.08 -6.25 10.52
C ARG A 84 20.33 -7.72 10.15
N GLY A 85 19.91 -8.13 8.95
CA GLY A 85 19.98 -9.51 8.48
C GLY A 85 18.79 -10.37 8.92
N ALA A 86 18.66 -11.53 8.28
CA ALA A 86 17.55 -12.46 8.46
C ALA A 86 17.41 -12.97 9.90
N VAL A 87 18.51 -13.44 10.51
CA VAL A 87 18.50 -14.01 11.87
C VAL A 87 18.09 -12.96 12.90
N SER A 88 18.61 -11.72 12.80
CA SER A 88 18.25 -10.64 13.73
C SER A 88 16.77 -10.26 13.61
N PHE A 89 16.23 -10.29 12.38
CA PHE A 89 14.82 -10.00 12.14
C PHE A 89 13.91 -11.07 12.74
N LEU A 90 14.19 -12.35 12.49
CA LEU A 90 13.37 -13.45 13.00
C LEU A 90 13.37 -13.52 14.53
N ARG A 91 14.53 -13.31 15.17
CA ARG A 91 14.64 -13.24 16.64
C ARG A 91 13.85 -12.10 17.27
N LYS A 92 13.48 -11.07 16.50
CA LYS A 92 12.64 -9.96 16.98
C LYS A 92 11.17 -10.36 17.14
N TYR A 93 10.71 -11.38 16.41
CA TYR A 93 9.32 -11.83 16.41
C TYR A 93 9.21 -13.33 16.73
N PRO A 94 9.62 -13.77 17.94
CA PRO A 94 9.61 -15.17 18.32
C PRO A 94 8.20 -15.77 18.45
N HIS A 95 7.17 -14.93 18.55
CA HIS A 95 5.76 -15.35 18.57
C HIS A 95 5.26 -15.75 17.18
N ILE A 96 5.92 -15.31 16.11
CA ILE A 96 5.55 -15.58 14.71
C ILE A 96 6.47 -16.64 14.11
N PHE A 97 7.77 -16.49 14.35
CA PHE A 97 8.81 -17.32 13.73
C PHE A 97 9.52 -18.20 14.75
N HIS A 98 9.61 -19.49 14.43
CA HIS A 98 10.38 -20.48 15.18
C HIS A 98 11.63 -20.89 14.38
N ILE A 99 12.80 -20.62 14.97
CA ILE A 99 14.09 -20.98 14.38
C ILE A 99 14.59 -22.27 15.02
N TYR A 100 14.99 -23.24 14.20
CA TYR A 100 15.58 -24.50 14.67
C TYR A 100 16.73 -24.93 13.76
N HIS A 101 17.55 -25.84 14.28
CA HIS A 101 18.66 -26.43 13.54
C HIS A 101 18.31 -27.88 13.20
N ASP A 102 18.42 -28.23 11.92
CA ASP A 102 18.25 -29.61 11.47
C ASP A 102 19.64 -30.28 11.42
N PRO A 103 19.94 -31.22 12.34
CA PRO A 103 21.24 -31.88 12.39
C PRO A 103 21.48 -32.78 11.17
N MET A 104 20.44 -33.28 10.50
CA MET A 104 20.59 -34.14 9.30
C MET A 104 21.10 -33.34 8.10
N LYS A 105 20.66 -32.08 7.98
CA LYS A 105 21.06 -31.18 6.89
C LYS A 105 22.21 -30.24 7.28
N SER A 106 22.64 -30.26 8.55
CA SER A 106 23.59 -29.29 9.12
C SER A 106 23.21 -27.84 8.82
N GLN A 107 21.91 -27.55 8.72
CA GLN A 107 21.38 -26.27 8.28
C GLN A 107 20.33 -25.75 9.26
N THR A 108 20.22 -24.42 9.34
CA THR A 108 19.23 -23.76 10.18
C THR A 108 18.02 -23.38 9.35
N PHE A 109 16.84 -23.62 9.91
CA PHE A 109 15.55 -23.41 9.27
C PHE A 109 14.67 -22.51 10.15
N CYS A 110 13.69 -21.90 9.50
CA CYS A 110 12.67 -21.09 10.12
C CYS A 110 11.31 -21.61 9.68
N ARG A 111 10.40 -21.80 10.62
CA ARG A 111 8.98 -22.12 10.37
C ARG A 111 8.08 -21.13 11.10
N LEU A 112 6.82 -21.05 10.71
CA LEU A 112 5.82 -20.30 11.46
C LEU A 112 5.47 -21.07 12.74
N THR A 113 5.11 -20.33 13.79
CA THR A 113 4.52 -20.91 15.00
C THR A 113 3.09 -21.39 14.72
N ASP A 114 2.59 -22.34 15.51
CA ASP A 114 1.23 -22.88 15.31
C ASP A 114 0.17 -21.76 15.44
N ALA A 115 0.39 -20.81 16.35
CA ALA A 115 -0.46 -19.63 16.50
C ALA A 115 -0.45 -18.74 15.24
N ALA A 116 0.72 -18.50 14.63
CA ALA A 116 0.81 -17.72 13.40
C ALA A 116 0.18 -18.44 12.20
N ILE A 117 0.32 -19.76 12.12
CA ILE A 117 -0.34 -20.58 11.09
C ILE A 117 -1.87 -20.48 11.23
N GLN A 118 -2.38 -20.56 12.46
CA GLN A 118 -3.80 -20.44 12.73
C GLN A 118 -4.36 -19.07 12.32
N ILE A 119 -3.67 -17.99 12.70
CA ILE A 119 -4.05 -16.62 12.30
C ILE A 119 -4.05 -16.48 10.78
N SER A 120 -3.03 -17.00 10.10
CA SER A 120 -2.96 -16.95 8.63
C SER A 120 -4.14 -17.66 7.96
N LYS A 121 -4.65 -18.75 8.55
CA LYS A 121 -5.83 -19.45 8.04
C LYS A 121 -7.10 -18.64 8.27
N GLU A 122 -7.27 -18.09 9.47
CA GLU A 122 -8.41 -17.22 9.80
C GLU A 122 -8.44 -15.98 8.90
N GLU A 123 -7.29 -15.37 8.64
CA GLU A 123 -7.17 -14.26 7.69
C GLU A 123 -7.64 -14.66 6.29
N ALA A 124 -7.18 -15.81 5.78
CA ALA A 124 -7.59 -16.31 4.47
C ALA A 124 -9.11 -16.62 4.42
N GLU A 125 -9.68 -17.18 5.48
CA GLU A 125 -11.12 -17.44 5.60
C GLU A 125 -11.92 -16.13 5.57
N VAL A 126 -11.48 -15.11 6.32
CA VAL A 126 -12.12 -13.79 6.35
C VAL A 126 -12.02 -13.09 5.00
N ILE A 127 -10.86 -13.13 4.33
CA ILE A 127 -10.69 -12.57 2.99
C ILE A 127 -11.68 -13.23 2.02
N ASN A 128 -11.76 -14.56 2.03
CA ASN A 128 -12.71 -15.31 1.20
C ASN A 128 -14.17 -14.97 1.50
N ALA A 129 -14.53 -14.84 2.78
CA ALA A 129 -15.88 -14.42 3.18
C ALA A 129 -16.20 -12.98 2.76
N SER A 130 -15.18 -12.12 2.64
CA SER A 130 -15.32 -10.71 2.25
C SER A 130 -15.37 -10.47 0.74
N LEU A 131 -15.17 -11.50 -0.10
CA LEU A 131 -15.16 -11.36 -1.57
C LEU A 131 -16.36 -10.59 -2.15
N PRO A 132 -17.61 -10.79 -1.70
CA PRO A 132 -18.74 -10.00 -2.19
C PRO A 132 -18.59 -8.50 -1.92
N LEU A 133 -18.02 -8.12 -0.77
CA LEU A 133 -17.75 -6.72 -0.42
C LEU A 133 -16.61 -6.15 -1.28
N VAL A 134 -15.60 -6.97 -1.60
CA VAL A 134 -14.51 -6.58 -2.49
C VAL A 134 -15.04 -6.27 -3.88
N VAL A 135 -15.94 -7.10 -4.42
CA VAL A 135 -16.61 -6.86 -5.70
C VAL A 135 -17.36 -5.52 -5.66
N ASP A 136 -18.19 -5.28 -4.65
CA ASP A 136 -18.93 -4.01 -4.52
C ASP A 136 -18.00 -2.78 -4.44
N ARG A 137 -16.91 -2.88 -3.67
CA ARG A 137 -15.89 -1.81 -3.59
C ARG A 137 -15.24 -1.54 -4.95
N LEU A 138 -14.92 -2.57 -5.72
CA LEU A 138 -14.34 -2.42 -7.05
C LEU A 138 -15.33 -1.80 -8.04
N VAL A 139 -16.59 -2.21 -7.99
CA VAL A 139 -17.66 -1.62 -8.82
C VAL A 139 -17.83 -0.13 -8.51
N ARG A 140 -17.83 0.25 -7.22
CA ARG A 140 -17.84 1.66 -6.78
C ARG A 140 -16.63 2.42 -7.31
N LEU A 141 -15.43 1.87 -7.09
CA LEU A 141 -14.16 2.49 -7.46
C LEU A 141 -14.05 2.71 -8.98
N LEU A 142 -14.44 1.73 -9.79
CA LEU A 142 -14.49 1.87 -11.25
C LEU A 142 -15.57 2.86 -11.67
N SER A 143 -16.73 2.88 -11.01
CA SER A 143 -17.82 3.81 -11.30
C SER A 143 -17.46 5.28 -11.03
N MET A 144 -16.49 5.56 -10.16
CA MET A 144 -15.94 6.90 -9.94
C MET A 144 -15.04 7.39 -11.08
N SER A 145 -14.52 6.48 -11.92
CA SER A 145 -13.71 6.81 -13.09
C SER A 145 -14.60 7.21 -14.28
N ARG A 146 -14.25 8.29 -15.00
CA ARG A 146 -15.01 8.73 -16.18
C ARG A 146 -15.07 7.67 -17.28
N SER A 147 -14.00 6.90 -17.45
CA SER A 147 -13.91 5.82 -18.44
C SER A 147 -14.39 4.47 -17.89
N ARG A 148 -14.79 4.41 -16.60
CA ARG A 148 -15.08 3.18 -15.87
C ARG A 148 -13.99 2.11 -15.98
N MET A 149 -12.76 2.58 -16.15
CA MET A 149 -11.57 1.77 -16.35
C MET A 149 -10.46 2.24 -15.44
N LEU A 150 -9.67 1.30 -14.93
CA LEU A 150 -8.44 1.55 -14.18
C LEU A 150 -7.34 0.58 -14.58
N PRO A 151 -6.07 0.99 -14.58
CA PRO A 151 -4.95 0.07 -14.81
C PRO A 151 -4.94 -1.02 -13.74
N LEU A 152 -4.92 -2.29 -14.16
CA LEU A 152 -4.91 -3.44 -13.25
C LEU A 152 -3.72 -3.39 -12.29
N ARG A 153 -2.55 -2.98 -12.81
CA ARG A 153 -1.34 -2.76 -12.01
C ARG A 153 -1.52 -1.74 -10.88
N ALA A 154 -2.35 -0.72 -11.08
CA ALA A 154 -2.62 0.27 -10.03
C ALA A 154 -3.53 -0.31 -8.95
N VAL A 155 -4.54 -1.10 -9.34
CA VAL A 155 -5.44 -1.81 -8.42
C VAL A 155 -4.67 -2.82 -7.57
N LEU A 156 -3.82 -3.64 -8.18
CA LEU A 156 -2.99 -4.62 -7.46
C LEU A 156 -2.01 -3.96 -6.48
N LYS A 157 -1.47 -2.78 -6.80
CA LYS A 157 -0.58 -2.04 -5.89
C LYS A 157 -1.23 -1.65 -4.56
N VAL A 158 -2.55 -1.45 -4.56
CA VAL A 158 -3.34 -1.15 -3.36
C VAL A 158 -4.20 -2.35 -2.96
N GLY A 159 -3.89 -3.54 -3.47
CA GLY A 159 -4.74 -4.73 -3.31
C GLY A 159 -4.96 -5.10 -1.85
N MET A 160 -3.91 -5.07 -1.03
CA MET A 160 -4.00 -5.34 0.41
C MET A 160 -4.99 -4.40 1.13
N GLU A 161 -4.97 -3.11 0.78
CA GLU A 161 -5.87 -2.09 1.36
C GLU A 161 -7.31 -2.23 0.85
N LEU A 162 -7.49 -2.77 -0.35
CA LEU A 162 -8.81 -3.06 -0.91
C LEU A 162 -9.37 -4.41 -0.42
N GLY A 163 -8.54 -5.26 0.18
CA GLY A 163 -8.87 -6.63 0.57
C GLY A 163 -8.89 -7.60 -0.60
N LEU A 164 -8.09 -7.35 -1.64
CA LEU A 164 -7.98 -8.27 -2.78
C LEU A 164 -7.22 -9.53 -2.35
N PRO A 165 -7.71 -10.72 -2.73
CA PRO A 165 -6.97 -11.96 -2.53
C PRO A 165 -5.78 -12.05 -3.51
N ASP A 166 -4.81 -12.92 -3.22
CA ASP A 166 -3.63 -13.10 -4.08
C ASP A 166 -3.99 -13.67 -5.47
N ASP A 167 -5.05 -14.48 -5.53
CA ASP A 167 -5.62 -15.06 -6.75
C ASP A 167 -6.66 -14.15 -7.42
N PHE A 168 -6.58 -12.84 -7.19
CA PHE A 168 -7.57 -11.82 -7.59
C PHE A 168 -8.12 -11.97 -9.01
N GLU A 169 -7.26 -12.25 -10.00
CA GLU A 169 -7.67 -12.39 -11.39
C GLU A 169 -8.65 -13.57 -11.57
N ASP A 170 -8.40 -14.68 -10.89
CA ASP A 170 -9.25 -15.88 -10.97
C ASP A 170 -10.44 -15.81 -10.03
N SER A 171 -10.23 -15.38 -8.77
CA SER A 171 -11.28 -15.40 -7.74
C SER A 171 -12.28 -14.25 -7.88
N VAL A 172 -11.85 -13.08 -8.40
CA VAL A 172 -12.72 -11.91 -8.54
C VAL A 172 -13.06 -11.63 -9.99
N ILE A 173 -12.08 -11.48 -10.88
CA ILE A 173 -12.35 -11.05 -12.26
C ILE A 173 -13.04 -12.18 -13.04
N SER A 174 -12.42 -13.36 -13.13
CA SER A 174 -12.93 -14.49 -13.91
C SER A 174 -14.30 -14.97 -13.42
N ARG A 175 -14.54 -14.97 -12.09
CA ARG A 175 -15.86 -15.33 -11.51
C ARG A 175 -16.95 -14.28 -11.77
N ASN A 176 -16.58 -13.02 -11.95
CA ASN A 176 -17.50 -11.91 -12.18
C ASN A 176 -17.34 -11.32 -13.58
N SER A 177 -17.21 -12.18 -14.59
CA SER A 177 -17.04 -11.81 -16.01
C SER A 177 -18.22 -11.01 -16.60
N HIS A 178 -19.36 -11.03 -15.93
CA HIS A 178 -20.53 -10.20 -16.27
C HIS A 178 -20.39 -8.74 -15.78
N LEU A 179 -19.52 -8.47 -14.80
CA LEU A 179 -19.24 -7.13 -14.26
C LEU A 179 -17.93 -6.57 -14.80
N PHE A 180 -16.89 -7.41 -14.85
CA PHE A 180 -15.54 -6.97 -15.16
C PHE A 180 -15.06 -7.50 -16.50
N GLN A 181 -14.32 -6.66 -17.21
CA GLN A 181 -13.62 -7.00 -18.45
C GLN A 181 -12.16 -6.56 -18.33
N LEU A 182 -11.24 -7.45 -18.70
CA LEU A 182 -9.84 -7.09 -18.90
C LEU A 182 -9.65 -6.63 -20.35
N CYS A 183 -9.06 -5.44 -20.52
CA CYS A 183 -8.72 -4.87 -21.81
C CYS A 183 -7.24 -4.59 -21.88
N ASP A 184 -6.61 -4.85 -23.03
CA ASP A 184 -5.21 -4.48 -23.22
C ASP A 184 -5.04 -2.96 -23.19
N ALA A 185 -3.99 -2.50 -22.52
CA ALA A 185 -3.56 -1.12 -22.55
C ALA A 185 -2.66 -0.86 -23.76
N HIS A 186 -2.34 0.42 -23.98
CA HIS A 186 -1.41 0.83 -25.03
C HIS A 186 0.02 0.29 -24.81
N GLU A 187 0.38 -0.04 -23.58
CA GLU A 187 1.68 -0.62 -23.23
C GLU A 187 1.61 -2.16 -23.25
N PRO A 188 2.64 -2.84 -23.78
CA PRO A 188 2.69 -4.30 -23.78
C PRO A 188 2.66 -4.83 -22.34
N ASN A 189 1.97 -5.96 -22.13
CA ASN A 189 1.80 -6.62 -20.84
C ASN A 189 1.09 -5.77 -19.77
N THR A 190 0.35 -4.75 -20.17
CA THR A 190 -0.44 -3.92 -19.25
C THR A 190 -1.92 -4.10 -19.56
N HIS A 191 -2.70 -4.47 -18.55
CA HIS A 191 -4.13 -4.64 -18.67
C HIS A 191 -4.87 -3.54 -17.90
N ASN A 192 -6.03 -3.16 -18.42
CA ASN A 192 -6.99 -2.29 -17.78
C ASN A 192 -8.19 -3.12 -17.34
N LEU A 193 -8.62 -2.91 -16.10
CA LEU A 193 -9.88 -3.44 -15.58
C LEU A 193 -11.00 -2.47 -15.92
N LYS A 194 -12.00 -2.94 -16.67
CA LYS A 194 -13.18 -2.19 -17.09
C LYS A 194 -14.44 -2.75 -16.42
N LEU A 195 -15.33 -1.85 -16.02
CA LEU A 195 -16.69 -2.20 -15.58
C LEU A 195 -17.66 -2.16 -16.77
N PHE A 196 -18.53 -3.16 -16.90
CA PHE A 196 -19.63 -3.16 -17.87
C PHE A 196 -20.67 -2.06 -17.57
N ASP A 197 -21.47 -1.67 -18.57
CA ASP A 197 -22.41 -0.54 -18.48
C ASP A 197 -23.58 -0.73 -17.49
N VAL A 198 -23.75 -1.91 -16.90
CA VAL A 198 -24.77 -2.15 -15.89
C VAL A 198 -24.31 -1.52 -14.57
N ILE A 199 -24.81 -0.31 -14.32
CA ILE A 199 -24.61 0.39 -13.05
C ILE A 199 -25.56 -0.24 -12.03
N PRO A 200 -25.07 -0.77 -10.90
CA PRO A 200 -25.95 -1.08 -9.78
C PRO A 200 -26.57 0.24 -9.30
N ASP A 201 -27.89 0.36 -9.39
CA ASP A 201 -28.65 1.61 -9.27
C ASP A 201 -28.61 2.32 -7.89
N LYS A 202 -27.73 1.92 -6.96
CA LYS A 202 -27.64 2.60 -5.67
C LYS A 202 -26.27 2.48 -5.00
N PHE A 203 -25.38 3.42 -5.31
CA PHE A 203 -24.22 3.70 -4.47
C PHE A 203 -24.63 4.58 -3.27
N THR A 204 -25.51 4.06 -2.42
CA THR A 204 -25.86 4.77 -1.18
C THR A 204 -24.72 4.58 -0.18
N ALA A 205 -24.22 5.68 0.38
CA ALA A 205 -23.21 5.62 1.43
C ALA A 205 -23.84 5.03 2.70
N ALA A 206 -23.08 4.25 3.46
CA ALA A 206 -23.56 3.68 4.73
C ALA A 206 -24.07 4.76 5.70
N VAL A 207 -23.46 5.96 5.66
CA VAL A 207 -23.90 7.12 6.44
C VAL A 207 -25.30 7.59 6.03
N GLU A 208 -25.67 7.53 4.75
CA GLU A 208 -27.03 7.90 4.32
C GLU A 208 -28.06 6.88 4.80
N ASN A 209 -27.74 5.59 4.75
CA ASN A 209 -28.61 4.55 5.32
C ASN A 209 -28.77 4.73 6.83
N TRP A 210 -27.67 4.99 7.56
CA TRP A 210 -27.70 5.27 9.00
C TRP A 210 -28.52 6.52 9.33
N ARG A 211 -28.40 7.59 8.54
CA ARG A 211 -29.22 8.79 8.72
C ARG A 211 -30.71 8.47 8.59
N VAL A 212 -31.10 7.70 7.57
CA VAL A 212 -32.50 7.28 7.41
C VAL A 212 -32.96 6.52 8.67
N GLU A 213 -32.17 5.57 9.16
CA GLU A 213 -32.50 4.82 10.38
C GLU A 213 -32.67 5.71 11.61
N GLU A 214 -31.80 6.70 11.82
CA GLU A 214 -31.92 7.64 12.94
C GLU A 214 -33.12 8.58 12.78
N TYR A 215 -33.36 9.14 11.59
CA TYR A 215 -34.53 9.98 11.35
C TYR A 215 -35.85 9.21 11.52
N CYS A 216 -35.90 7.93 11.11
CA CYS A 216 -37.08 7.09 11.34
C CYS A 216 -37.29 6.78 12.83
N LYS A 217 -36.23 6.71 13.65
CA LYS A 217 -36.34 6.53 15.11
C LYS A 217 -36.84 7.79 15.81
N GLU A 218 -36.52 8.97 15.29
CA GLU A 218 -36.95 10.28 15.83
C GLU A 218 -38.38 10.67 15.44
N GLY A 219 -39.13 9.81 14.74
CA GLY A 219 -40.55 10.03 14.43
C GLY A 219 -40.83 11.04 13.33
N LEU A 220 -39.81 11.49 12.60
CA LEU A 220 -39.96 12.22 11.35
C LEU A 220 -40.15 11.18 10.24
N GLN A 221 -41.33 11.24 9.60
CA GLN A 221 -41.86 10.20 8.72
C GLN A 221 -40.87 9.84 7.59
N CYS A 222 -40.48 8.57 7.60
CA CYS A 222 -39.98 7.82 6.46
C CYS A 222 -41.19 7.22 5.71
#